data_AF-A0A964MBM4-F1
#
_entry.id   AF-A0A964MBM4-F1
#
_cell.length_a   1.000
_cell.length_b   1.000
_cell.length_c   1.000
_cell.angle_alpha   90.00
_cell.angle_beta   90.00
_cell.angle_gamma   90.00
#
_symmetry.space_group_name_H-M   'P 1'
#
loop_
_entity.id
_entity.type
_entity.pdbx_description
1 polymer ?
#
loop_
_entity_poly.entity_id
_entity_poly.type
_entity_poly.pdbx_seq_one_letter_code
_entity_poly.pdbx_strand_id
1 'polypeptide(L)' 'MKYPTHIVAVSALVRNRAGKVLLMRHPRRGWEFPGGQVEAGEDLIAALHREVKEETGITVRA' A
#
# COMPACT_ATOMS: atom_id res chain seq x y z
N MET A 1 -24.89 -17.89 -0.94
CA MET A 1 -23.52 -17.32 -1.00
C MET A 1 -23.28 -16.50 0.25
N LYS A 2 -22.16 -16.68 0.96
CA LYS A 2 -21.75 -15.76 2.03
C LYS A 2 -21.10 -14.55 1.35
N TYR A 3 -21.67 -13.37 1.56
CA TYR A 3 -21.06 -12.12 1.10
C TYR A 3 -19.83 -11.81 1.96
N PRO A 4 -18.75 -11.25 1.37
CA PRO A 4 -17.61 -10.80 2.15
C PRO A 4 -18.06 -9.68 3.11
N THR A 5 -17.74 -9.82 4.39
CA THR A 5 -18.12 -8.86 5.44
C THR A 5 -17.03 -7.84 5.73
N HIS A 6 -15.85 -7.99 5.11
CA HIS A 6 -14.68 -7.17 5.35
C HIS A 6 -14.00 -6.82 4.03
N ILE A 7 -13.37 -5.65 4.02
CA ILE A 7 -12.38 -5.27 3.02
C ILE A 7 -11.01 -5.44 3.68
N VAL A 8 -10.10 -6.14 3.01
CA VAL A 8 -8.70 -6.29 3.44
C VAL A 8 -7.88 -5.26 2.67
N ALA A 9 -7.05 -4.51 3.38
CA ALA A 9 -6.16 -3.51 2.80
C ALA A 9 -4.78 -3.58 3.45
N VAL A 10 -3.76 -3.13 2.72
CA VAL A 10 -2.37 -3.09 3.14
C VAL A 10 -1.85 -1.66 3.10
N SER A 11 -0.83 -1.36 3.90
CA SER A 11 -0.19 -0.04 3.95
C SER A 11 1.30 -0.18 4.24
N ALA A 12 2.14 0.55 3.51
CA ALA A 12 3.59 0.38 3.54
C ALA A 12 4.30 1.53 4.27
N LEU A 13 5.04 1.18 5.33
CA LEU A 13 6.05 2.04 5.95
C LEU A 13 7.41 1.80 5.27
N VAL A 14 7.73 2.60 4.26
CA VAL A 14 8.99 2.46 3.50
C VAL A 14 10.01 3.48 3.99
N ARG A 15 11.22 3.03 4.35
CA ARG A 15 12.35 3.89 4.72
C ARG A 15 13.49 3.76 3.73
N ASN A 16 14.08 4.88 3.33
CA ASN A 16 15.33 4.85 2.59
C ASN A 16 16.56 4.78 3.53
N ARG A 17 17.76 4.66 2.96
CA ARG A 17 19.02 4.56 3.73
C ARG A 17 19.33 5.79 4.60
N ALA A 18 18.74 6.95 4.28
CA ALA A 18 18.86 8.16 5.08
C ALA A 18 17.81 8.25 6.20
N GLY A 19 17.01 7.20 6.40
CA GLY A 19 15.95 7.17 7.42
C GLY A 19 14.69 7.98 7.05
N LYS A 20 14.61 8.52 5.83
CA LYS A 20 13.41 9.24 5.37
C LYS A 20 12.30 8.25 5.03
N VAL A 21 11.07 8.63 5.35
CA VAL A 21 9.86 7.84 5.12
C VAL A 21 9.19 8.26 3.83
N LEU A 22 8.76 7.29 3.03
CA LEU A 22 7.94 7.54 1.83
C LEU A 22 6.50 7.85 2.26
N LEU A 23 5.99 9.01 1.83
CA LEU A 23 4.61 9.43 2.02
C LEU A 23 4.07 9.98 0.70
N MET A 24 2.78 9.78 0.49
CA MET A 24 2.01 10.36 -0.61
C MET A 24 1.19 11.54 -0.09
N ARG A 25 0.92 12.52 -0.94
CA ARG A 25 0.07 13.66 -0.58
C ARG A 25 -1.27 13.56 -1.30
N HIS A 26 -2.28 13.05 -0.59
CA HIS A 26 -3.63 13.03 -1.10
C HIS A 26 -4.22 14.46 -1.09
N PRO A 27 -4.90 14.91 -2.18
CA PRO A 27 -5.37 16.30 -2.30
C PRO A 27 -6.28 16.79 -1.17
N ARG A 28 -7.02 15.86 -0.54
CA ARG A 28 -7.97 16.17 0.54
C ARG A 28 -7.59 15.61 1.90
N ARG A 29 -6.86 14.49 1.94
CA ARG A 29 -6.59 13.73 3.17
C ARG A 29 -5.23 14.07 3.79
N GLY A 30 -4.38 14.76 3.04
CA GLY A 30 -3.05 15.13 3.50
C GLY A 30 -2.02 14.03 3.22
N TRP A 31 -1.09 13.86 4.14
CA TRP A 31 0.01 12.90 3.99
C TRP A 31 -0.39 11.51 4.46
N GLU A 32 -0.15 10.51 3.63
CA GLU A 32 -0.56 9.13 3.86
C GLU A 32 0.56 8.16 3.45
N PHE A 33 0.53 6.96 4.02
CA PHE A 33 1.35 5.85 3.54
C PHE A 33 0.79 5.30 2.23
N PRO A 34 1.63 4.86 1.28
CA PRO A 34 1.19 4.12 0.12
C PRO A 34 0.57 2.78 0.51
N GLY A 35 -0.45 2.36 -0.22
CA GLY A 35 -1.17 1.13 0.02
C GLY A 35 -2.64 1.21 -0.40
N GLY A 36 -3.24 0.04 -0.55
CA GLY A 36 -4.59 -0.08 -1.05
C GLY A 36 -5.23 -1.42 -0.71
N GLN A 37 -6.33 -1.70 -1.39
CA GLN A 37 -7.14 -2.88 -1.15
C GLN A 37 -6.46 -4.12 -1.74
N VAL A 38 -6.53 -5.23 -1.00
CA VAL A 38 -6.06 -6.54 -1.47
C VAL A 38 -7.10 -7.13 -2.41
N GLU A 39 -6.66 -7.58 -3.58
CA GLU A 39 -7.54 -8.23 -4.54
C GLU A 39 -7.93 -9.65 -4.10
N ALA A 40 -9.06 -10.15 -4.61
CA ALA A 40 -9.54 -11.47 -4.23
C ALA A 40 -8.55 -12.57 -4.67
N GLY A 41 -7.99 -13.28 -3.68
CA GLY A 41 -6.98 -14.33 -3.92
C GLY A 41 -5.54 -13.82 -4.01
N GLU A 42 -5.31 -12.52 -3.81
CA GLU A 42 -3.98 -11.91 -3.80
C GLU A 42 -3.29 -12.10 -2.44
N ASP A 43 -1.99 -12.39 -2.45
CA ASP A 43 -1.16 -12.42 -1.25
C ASP A 43 -0.94 -11.00 -0.70
N LEU A 44 -0.91 -10.84 0.63
CA LEU A 44 -0.79 -9.53 1.27
C LEU A 44 0.50 -8.77 0.88
N ILE A 45 1.63 -9.47 0.77
CA ILE A 45 2.91 -8.87 0.38
C ILE A 45 2.93 -8.56 -1.11
N ALA A 46 2.32 -9.41 -1.94
CA ALA A 46 2.15 -9.12 -3.36
C ALA A 46 1.31 -7.85 -3.59
N ALA A 47 0.17 -7.74 -2.90
CA ALA A 47 -0.67 -6.54 -2.91
C ALA A 47 0.12 -5.30 -2.45
N LEU A 48 0.89 -5.43 -1.37
CA LEU A 48 1.73 -4.33 -0.86
C LEU A 48 2.74 -3.85 -1.91
N HIS A 49 3.39 -4.77 -2.62
CA HIS A 49 4.36 -4.42 -3.66
C HIS A 49 3.68 -3.77 -4.88
N ARG A 50 2.51 -4.29 -5.29
CA ARG A 50 1.72 -3.73 -6.39
C ARG A 50 1.27 -2.30 -6.08
N GLU A 51 0.59 -2.10 -4.95
CA GLU A 51 0.03 -0.80 -4.55
C GLU A 51 1.13 0.27 -4.42
N VAL A 52 2.25 -0.04 -3.75
CA VAL A 52 3.36 0.92 -3.64
C VAL A 52 3.90 1.28 -5.02
N LYS A 53 4.00 0.30 -5.93
CA LYS A 53 4.49 0.54 -7.29
C LYS A 53 3.52 1.41 -8.10
N GLU A 54 2.22 1.15 -8.02
CA GLU A 54 1.18 1.88 -8.76
C GLU A 54 1.07 3.33 -8.31
N GLU A 55 1.04 3.58 -6.99
CA GLU A 55 0.80 4.93 -6.47
C GLU A 55 2.05 5.82 -6.46
N THR A 56 3.24 5.21 -6.34
CA THR A 56 4.51 5.96 -6.16
C THR A 56 5.54 5.74 -7.25
N GLY A 57 5.38 4.70 -8.07
CA GLY A 57 6.39 4.26 -9.05
C GLY A 57 7.60 3.52 -8.44
N ILE A 58 7.66 3.37 -7.11
CA ILE A 58 8.82 2.79 -6.41
C ILE A 58 8.64 1.28 -6.26
N THR A 59 9.70 0.52 -6.54
CA THR A 59 9.76 -0.92 -6.23
C THR A 59 10.35 -1.09 -4.83
N VAL A 60 9.67 -1.87 -3.99
CA VAL A 60 10.07 -2.14 -2.60
C VAL A 60 10.26 -3.63 -2.37
N ARG A 61 10.92 -3.99 -1.27
CA ARG A 61 11.04 -5.36 -0.80
C ARG A 61 10.70 -5.37 0.70
N ALA A 62 9.80 -6.26 1.07
CA ALA A 62 9.42 -6.51 2.46
C ALA A 62 10.31 -7.60 3.06
#